data_AF-A0A520TLU5-F1
#
_entry.id   AF-A0A520TLU5-F1
#
_cell.length_a   1.000
_cell.length_b   1.000
_cell.length_c   1.000
_cell.angle_alpha   90.00
_cell.angle_beta   90.00
_cell.angle_gamma   90.00
#
_symmetry.space_group_name_H-M   'P 1'
#
loop_
_entity.id
_entity.type
_entity.pdbx_description
1 polymer ?
#
loop_
_entity_poly.entity_id
_entity_poly.type
_entity_poly.pdbx_seq_one_letter_code
_entity_poly.pdbx_strand_id
1 'polypeptide(L)'
;EAKGWIHPDDPRGWFEWYCKYFLGRRHEDDERQIKRWAAFCGPKGRWRNTIYSKIHADGCDVDFSEHVSPRIQQSLLHWSYLVNRADYSAWLQKKGYKDHTK
;
A
#
# COMPACT_ATOMS: atom_id res chain seq x y z
N GLU A 1 -24.53 -9.40 2.85
CA GLU A 1 -23.30 -8.73 3.30
C GLU A 1 -22.95 -9.23 4.69
N ALA A 2 -21.98 -10.14 4.86
CA ALA A 2 -21.74 -10.78 6.16
C ALA A 2 -20.32 -11.35 6.30
N LYS A 3 -19.31 -10.70 5.70
CA LYS A 3 -17.90 -11.15 5.81
C LYS A 3 -17.12 -10.42 6.91
N GLY A 4 -17.80 -9.71 7.82
CA GLY A 4 -17.16 -8.92 8.88
C GLY A 4 -16.21 -7.83 8.35
N TRP A 5 -16.36 -7.41 7.10
CA TRP A 5 -15.38 -6.55 6.44
C TRP A 5 -15.50 -5.07 6.86
N ILE A 6 -16.72 -4.67 7.20
CA ILE A 6 -17.10 -3.32 7.66
C ILE A 6 -17.40 -3.39 9.15
N HIS A 7 -16.83 -2.46 9.93
CA HIS A 7 -17.13 -2.31 11.35
C HIS A 7 -18.34 -1.36 11.50
N PRO A 8 -19.30 -1.61 12.40
CA PRO A 8 -20.46 -0.72 12.59
C PRO A 8 -20.08 0.74 12.87
N ASP A 9 -19.01 0.97 13.63
CA ASP A 9 -18.51 2.32 13.95
C ASP A 9 -17.84 3.03 12.77
N ASP A 10 -17.51 2.29 11.70
CA ASP A 10 -16.89 2.78 10.48
C ASP A 10 -17.64 2.25 9.25
N PRO A 11 -18.88 2.72 9.00
CA PRO A 11 -19.75 2.20 7.95
C PRO A 11 -19.21 2.42 6.54
N ARG A 12 -18.31 3.40 6.33
CA ARG A 12 -17.58 3.59 5.06
C ARG A 12 -16.28 2.78 4.98
N GLY A 13 -16.10 1.82 5.89
CA GLY A 13 -15.02 0.86 5.88
C GLY A 13 -13.65 1.48 6.19
N TRP A 14 -12.62 0.95 5.52
CA TRP A 14 -11.23 1.25 5.86
C TRP A 14 -10.86 2.73 5.74
N PHE A 15 -11.39 3.45 4.74
CA PHE A 15 -11.08 4.87 4.54
C PHE A 15 -11.56 5.73 5.72
N GLU A 16 -12.80 5.54 6.17
CA GLU A 16 -13.32 6.25 7.34
C GLU A 16 -12.57 5.87 8.61
N TRP A 17 -12.28 4.58 8.80
CA TRP A 17 -11.44 4.13 9.91
C TRP A 17 -10.07 4.84 9.90
N TYR A 18 -9.42 4.92 8.73
CA TYR A 18 -8.11 5.54 8.56
C TYR A 18 -8.15 7.04 8.87
N CYS A 19 -9.15 7.78 8.37
CA CYS A 19 -9.31 9.21 8.68
C CYS A 19 -9.44 9.43 10.19
N LYS A 20 -10.28 8.65 10.88
CA LYS A 20 -10.44 8.78 12.34
C LYS A 20 -9.17 8.39 13.09
N TYR A 21 -8.51 7.30 12.69
CA TYR A 21 -7.25 6.85 13.29
C TYR A 21 -6.13 7.90 13.15
N PHE A 22 -6.02 8.51 11.97
CA PHE A 22 -5.07 9.58 11.68
C PHE A 22 -5.33 10.83 12.53
N LEU A 23 -6.60 11.16 12.76
CA LEU A 23 -7.02 12.25 13.65
C LEU A 23 -6.92 11.90 15.15
N GLY A 24 -6.37 10.72 15.51
CA GLY A 24 -6.06 10.34 16.88
C GLY A 24 -7.07 9.42 17.57
N ARG A 25 -8.13 8.98 16.89
CA ARG A 25 -9.01 7.93 17.44
C ARG A 25 -8.20 6.66 17.67
N ARG A 26 -8.45 6.01 18.81
CA ARG A 26 -8.03 4.64 19.10
C ARG A 26 -9.25 3.75 19.21
N HIS A 27 -9.17 2.55 18.65
CA HIS A 27 -10.29 1.64 18.50
C HIS A 27 -9.85 0.19 18.66
N GLU A 28 -10.74 -0.69 19.12
CA GLU A 28 -10.46 -2.14 19.19
C GLU A 28 -10.17 -2.76 17.82
N ASP A 29 -10.59 -2.09 16.74
CA ASP A 29 -10.40 -2.55 15.35
C ASP A 29 -9.01 -2.16 14.78
N ASP A 30 -8.24 -1.36 15.51
CA ASP A 30 -6.99 -0.77 15.01
C ASP A 30 -5.99 -1.85 14.60
N GLU A 31 -5.79 -2.86 15.45
CA GLU A 31 -4.88 -3.95 15.14
C GLU A 31 -5.25 -4.67 13.85
N ARG A 32 -6.55 -4.93 13.65
CA ARG A 32 -7.04 -5.65 12.48
C ARG A 32 -6.81 -4.83 11.22
N GLN A 33 -7.12 -3.54 11.27
CA GLN A 33 -6.99 -2.65 10.12
C GLN A 33 -5.52 -2.39 9.76
N ILE A 34 -4.63 -2.26 10.76
CA ILE A 34 -3.18 -2.16 10.57
C ILE A 34 -2.63 -3.46 9.98
N LYS A 35 -3.02 -4.63 10.49
CA LYS A 35 -2.61 -5.93 9.95
C LYS A 35 -3.02 -6.10 8.49
N ARG A 36 -4.25 -5.70 8.15
CA ARG A 36 -4.75 -5.72 6.77
C ARG A 36 -3.96 -4.79 5.86
N TRP A 37 -3.71 -3.55 6.29
CA TRP A 37 -2.89 -2.60 5.54
C TRP A 37 -1.47 -3.14 5.35
N ALA A 38 -0.85 -3.70 6.37
CA ALA A 38 0.50 -4.27 6.29
C ALA A 38 0.59 -5.46 5.31
N ALA A 39 -0.43 -6.31 5.27
CA ALA A 39 -0.52 -7.42 4.32
C ALA A 39 -0.74 -6.96 2.86
N PHE A 40 -1.32 -5.77 2.66
CA PHE A 40 -1.59 -5.20 1.34
C PHE A 40 -0.44 -4.31 0.84
N CYS A 41 -0.13 -3.27 1.64
CA CYS A 41 0.79 -2.17 1.34
C CYS A 41 2.10 -2.21 2.13
N GLY A 42 2.25 -3.04 3.16
CA GLY A 42 3.43 -3.00 4.04
C GLY A 42 4.71 -3.56 3.39
N PRO A 43 5.82 -3.65 4.16
CA PRO A 43 7.10 -4.19 3.71
C PRO A 43 7.07 -5.57 3.04
N LYS A 44 6.16 -6.42 3.51
CA LYS A 44 5.89 -7.76 2.96
C LYS A 44 4.53 -7.81 2.24
N GLY A 45 3.91 -6.66 2.03
CA GLY A 45 2.59 -6.52 1.46
C GLY A 45 2.55 -6.97 0.01
N ARG A 46 1.54 -7.77 -0.34
CA ARG A 46 1.45 -8.40 -1.66
C ARG A 46 1.48 -7.35 -2.76
N TRP A 47 0.60 -6.36 -2.69
CA TRP A 47 0.39 -5.42 -3.79
C TRP A 47 1.51 -4.40 -3.91
N ARG A 48 2.10 -3.97 -2.79
CA ARG A 48 3.32 -3.15 -2.82
C ARG A 48 4.46 -3.88 -3.55
N ASN A 49 4.72 -5.13 -3.19
CA ASN A 49 5.81 -5.89 -3.83
C ASN A 49 5.50 -6.17 -5.31
N THR A 50 4.23 -6.43 -5.65
CA THR A 50 3.82 -6.63 -7.05
C THR A 50 4.00 -5.37 -7.88
N ILE A 51 3.62 -4.18 -7.39
CA ILE A 51 3.76 -2.94 -8.19
C ILE A 51 5.24 -2.64 -8.45
N TYR A 52 6.11 -2.75 -7.44
CA TYR A 52 7.54 -2.49 -7.63
C TYR A 52 8.21 -3.49 -8.56
N SER A 53 7.79 -4.76 -8.52
CA SER A 53 8.25 -5.74 -9.51
C SER A 53 7.86 -5.35 -10.94
N LYS A 54 6.68 -4.77 -11.14
CA LYS A 54 6.22 -4.33 -12.47
C LYS A 54 6.93 -3.06 -12.92
N ILE A 55 7.12 -2.09 -12.03
CA ILE A 55 7.86 -0.85 -12.31
C ILE A 55 9.30 -1.20 -12.69
N HIS A 56 9.93 -2.08 -11.93
CA HIS A 56 11.28 -2.54 -12.23
C HIS A 56 11.38 -3.24 -13.59
N ALA A 57 10.39 -4.06 -13.95
CA ALA A 57 10.35 -4.74 -15.24
C ALA A 57 10.06 -3.80 -16.42
N ASP A 58 9.28 -2.73 -16.20
CA ASP A 58 9.02 -1.66 -17.18
C ASP A 58 10.28 -0.81 -17.44
N GLY A 59 11.13 -0.65 -16.41
CA GLY A 59 12.39 0.09 -16.50
C GLY A 59 12.22 1.62 -16.43
N CYS A 60 11.01 2.11 -16.16
CA CYS A 60 10.77 3.53 -15.91
C CYS A 60 11.25 3.96 -14.51
N ASP A 61 11.37 5.27 -14.33
CA ASP A 61 11.56 5.84 -13.01
C ASP A 61 10.27 5.66 -12.18
N VAL A 62 10.44 5.24 -10.92
CA VAL A 62 9.34 5.07 -9.96
C VAL A 62 8.50 6.33 -9.77
N ASP A 63 9.11 7.52 -9.86
CA ASP A 63 8.40 8.79 -9.68
C ASP A 63 7.52 9.15 -10.90
N PHE A 64 7.69 8.46 -12.03
CA PHE A 64 6.91 8.63 -13.27
C PHE A 64 6.27 7.30 -13.71
N SER A 65 5.83 6.48 -12.75
CA SER A 65 5.36 5.12 -12.96
C SER A 65 3.83 4.96 -12.97
N GLU A 66 3.09 6.05 -13.12
CA GLU A 66 1.62 6.07 -13.02
C GLU A 66 0.95 5.20 -14.11
N HIS A 67 1.59 5.04 -15.27
CA HIS A 67 1.14 4.17 -16.35
C HIS A 67 1.33 2.69 -16.03
N VAL A 68 2.22 2.34 -15.10
CA VAL A 68 2.53 0.94 -14.78
C VAL A 68 1.41 0.33 -13.94
N SER A 69 0.64 -0.55 -14.58
CA SER A 69 -0.45 -1.31 -13.94
C SER A 69 -1.43 -0.42 -13.14
N PRO A 70 -2.19 0.48 -13.80
CA PRO A 70 -3.04 1.47 -13.13
C PRO A 70 -4.06 0.88 -12.16
N ARG A 71 -4.50 -0.37 -12.40
CA ARG A 71 -5.39 -1.11 -11.48
C ARG A 71 -4.75 -1.38 -10.11
N ILE A 72 -3.45 -1.69 -10.07
CA ILE A 72 -2.73 -1.92 -8.81
C ILE A 72 -2.43 -0.59 -8.14
N GLN A 73 -2.01 0.43 -8.89
CA GLN A 73 -1.84 1.81 -8.40
C GLN A 73 -3.13 2.28 -7.70
N GLN A 74 -4.27 2.17 -8.39
CA GLN A 74 -5.58 2.51 -7.83
C GLN A 74 -5.94 1.71 -6.58
N SER A 75 -5.60 0.42 -6.57
CA SER A 75 -5.85 -0.43 -5.40
C SER A 75 -5.01 0.01 -4.21
N LEU A 76 -3.75 0.39 -4.41
CA LEU A 76 -2.88 0.91 -3.35
C LEU A 76 -3.37 2.27 -2.82
N LEU A 77 -3.82 3.16 -3.71
CA LEU A 77 -4.39 4.46 -3.33
C LEU A 77 -5.65 4.31 -2.48
N HIS A 78 -6.49 3.29 -2.75
CA HIS A 78 -7.65 2.97 -1.90
C HIS A 78 -7.26 2.59 -0.47
N TRP A 79 -6.02 2.11 -0.29
CA TRP A 79 -5.40 1.82 1.01
C TRP A 79 -4.45 2.94 1.47
N SER A 80 -4.62 4.16 0.94
CA SER A 80 -3.80 5.34 1.21
C SER A 80 -2.30 5.10 1.09
N TYR A 81 -1.89 4.25 0.15
CA TYR A 81 -0.49 4.03 -0.17
C TYR A 81 -0.18 4.63 -1.55
N LEU A 82 0.80 5.53 -1.60
CA LEU A 82 1.36 6.03 -2.83
C LEU A 82 2.71 5.36 -3.08
N VAL A 83 2.90 4.88 -4.32
CA VAL A 83 4.20 4.41 -4.78
C VAL A 83 5.21 5.54 -4.62
N ASN A 84 6.33 5.24 -3.99
CA ASN A 84 7.36 6.21 -3.67
C ASN A 84 8.77 5.59 -3.84
N ARG A 85 9.75 6.46 -4.06
CA ARG A 85 11.15 6.10 -4.25
C ARG A 85 11.78 5.40 -3.04
N ALA A 86 11.50 5.86 -1.81
CA ALA A 86 12.11 5.29 -0.61
C ALA A 86 11.77 3.79 -0.44
N ASP A 87 10.50 3.43 -0.57
CA ASP A 87 10.05 2.04 -0.51
C ASP A 87 10.52 1.21 -1.72
N TYR A 88 10.68 1.84 -2.89
CA TYR A 88 11.25 1.18 -4.07
C TYR A 88 12.73 0.83 -3.87
N SER A 89 13.55 1.78 -3.39
CA SER A 89 14.95 1.52 -3.07
C SER A 89 15.08 0.43 -2.00
N ALA A 90 14.23 0.44 -0.98
CA ALA A 90 14.19 -0.65 0.01
C ALA A 90 13.81 -2.01 -0.62
N TRP A 91 12.89 -2.00 -1.59
CA TRP A 91 12.53 -3.19 -2.35
C TRP A 91 13.68 -3.71 -3.22
N LEU A 92 14.42 -2.82 -3.91
CA LEU A 92 15.60 -3.17 -4.71
C LEU A 92 16.69 -3.82 -3.86
N GLN A 93 17.03 -3.21 -2.73
CA GLN A 93 18.03 -3.72 -1.78
C GLN A 93 17.66 -5.13 -1.31
N LYS A 94 16.40 -5.34 -0.93
CA LYS A 94 15.90 -6.65 -0.49
C LYS A 94 15.95 -7.72 -1.58
N LYS A 95 15.85 -7.34 -2.85
CA LYS A 95 15.93 -8.24 -4.00
C LYS A 95 17.35 -8.46 -4.52
N GLY A 96 18.33 -7.71 -4.01
CA GLY A 96 19.72 -7.78 -4.46
C GLY A 96 19.98 -7.06 -5.79
N TYR A 97 19.09 -6.16 -6.20
CA TYR A 97 19.33 -5.31 -7.37
C TYR A 97 20.26 -4.15 -7.00
N LYS A 98 21.16 -3.79 -7.91
CA LYS A 98 21.95 -2.57 -7.79
C LYS A 98 21.03 -1.38 -8.10
N ASP A 99 20.98 -0.42 -7.18
CA ASP A 99 20.26 0.82 -7.42
C ASP A 99 21.08 1.67 -8.41
N HIS A 100 20.66 1.66 -9.67
CA HIS A 100 21.31 2.40 -10.75
C HIS A 100 20.72 3.82 -10.91
N THR A 101 19.80 4.24 -10.04
CA THR A 101 19.06 5.52 -10.18
C THR A 101 19.70 6.70 -9.44
N LYS A 102 21.04 6.72 -9.32
CA LYS A 102 21.78 7.91 -8.88
C LYS A 102 22.20 8.78 -10.06
#